data_AF-A0A1R3IPT4-F1
#
_entry.id   AF-A0A1R3IPT4-F1
#
_cell.length_a   1.000
_cell.length_b   1.000
_cell.length_c   1.000
_cell.angle_alpha   90.00
_cell.angle_beta   90.00
_cell.angle_gamma   90.00
#
_symmetry.space_group_name_H-M   'P 1'
#
loop_
_entity.id
_entity.type
_entity.pdbx_description
1 polymer ?
#
loop_
_entity_poly.entity_id
_entity_poly.type
_entity_poly.pdbx_seq_one_letter_code
_entity_poly.pdbx_strand_id
1 'polypeptide(L)'
;MVMKLILFILLLEAASFSVSSSRPSHEFEVIEKEYLNWVRQMSSFKHSLFGKGKNKFKPCLIKRVNKKPKAGEFASVQKAINSLPVVNNCRVLIIIGAGTYREKVEIPPTMAYITLQGAGAGKTIIEWDDTADKMGQSGHLLGTYGSATFAINSPYFIAKNITFKNKAPSPPSGALGKQAVALRISADTAAFIGCKFIGAQDTLYDHIGRHYFKDCYIEGSVDFIFGNGLSLYRDCHLHAVTNGYGALTAQKRESLLEETGFSFVNCKVTGSGALYLGRAWGTFSRVVFVYTYMDKIITPRGWYDWGDKNREMYDSN
;
A
#
# COMPACT_ATOMS: atom_id res chain seq x y z
N MET A 1 66.80 29.26 34.93
CA MET A 1 66.21 30.47 34.34
C MET A 1 65.32 30.03 33.18
N VAL A 2 64.00 30.13 33.36
CA VAL A 2 62.91 30.05 32.34
C VAL A 2 62.77 28.71 31.59
N MET A 3 61.93 27.77 32.07
CA MET A 3 60.46 27.71 31.93
C MET A 3 60.00 27.36 30.50
N LYS A 4 59.53 26.12 30.31
CA LYS A 4 58.40 25.76 29.43
C LYS A 4 57.89 24.35 29.75
N LEU A 5 56.94 24.32 30.67
CA LEU A 5 56.09 23.17 30.97
C LEU A 5 54.99 23.13 29.88
N ILE A 6 54.97 22.11 29.02
CA ILE A 6 53.86 21.91 28.08
C ILE A 6 52.93 20.88 28.71
N LEU A 7 51.85 21.38 29.29
CA LEU A 7 50.75 20.59 29.85
C LEU A 7 49.80 20.22 28.70
N PHE A 8 49.76 18.96 28.30
CA PHE A 8 48.75 18.45 27.36
C PHE A 8 47.45 18.19 28.13
N ILE A 9 46.49 19.14 28.04
CA ILE A 9 45.12 18.92 28.49
C ILE A 9 44.36 18.22 27.36
N LEU A 10 44.06 16.94 27.55
CA LEU A 10 43.09 16.19 26.74
C LEU A 10 41.68 16.67 27.12
N LEU A 11 41.17 17.64 26.38
CA LEU A 11 39.74 17.94 26.34
C LEU A 11 39.05 16.90 25.45
N LEU A 12 38.46 15.88 26.08
CA LEU A 12 37.44 15.06 25.44
C LEU A 12 36.17 15.93 25.29
N GLU A 13 35.97 16.52 24.11
CA GLU A 13 34.63 16.93 23.71
C GLU A 13 33.84 15.66 23.40
N ALA A 14 33.10 15.18 24.41
CA ALA A 14 31.97 14.33 24.17
C ALA A 14 30.92 15.18 23.43
N ALA A 15 30.95 15.13 22.10
CA ALA A 15 29.85 15.59 21.27
C ALA A 15 28.63 14.72 21.61
N SER A 16 27.84 15.18 22.57
CA SER A 16 26.50 14.68 22.84
C SER A 16 25.66 14.99 21.61
N PHE A 17 25.61 14.06 20.66
CA PHE A 17 24.57 14.02 19.66
C PHE A 17 23.25 13.77 20.38
N SER A 18 22.58 14.84 20.80
CA SER A 18 21.16 14.79 21.12
C SER A 18 20.40 14.52 19.82
N VAL A 19 20.20 13.23 19.52
CA VAL A 19 19.15 12.83 18.57
C VAL A 19 17.84 13.29 19.20
N SER A 20 17.24 14.35 18.67
CA SER A 20 15.92 14.78 19.08
C SER A 20 14.90 13.71 18.65
N SER A 21 14.64 12.74 19.52
CA SER A 21 13.69 11.65 19.27
C SER A 21 12.29 12.00 19.77
N SER A 22 11.59 12.95 19.12
CA SER A 22 10.21 13.25 19.54
C SER A 22 9.21 13.66 18.43
N ARG A 23 9.54 13.52 17.14
CA ARG A 23 8.64 13.97 16.04
C ARG A 23 7.83 12.90 15.28
N PRO A 24 8.23 11.61 15.15
CA PRO A 24 7.49 10.67 14.29
C PRO A 24 6.10 10.26 14.83
N SER A 25 5.88 10.24 16.15
CA SER A 25 4.63 9.73 16.74
C SER A 25 3.45 10.68 16.52
N HIS A 26 3.67 11.99 16.70
CA HIS A 26 2.62 13.00 16.56
C HIS A 26 2.10 13.09 15.12
N GLU A 27 2.97 12.99 14.13
CA GLU A 27 2.59 12.99 12.71
C GLU A 27 1.67 11.81 12.37
N PHE A 28 2.00 10.60 12.85
CA PHE A 28 1.13 9.44 12.64
C PHE A 28 -0.22 9.57 13.34
N GLU A 29 -0.26 10.12 14.54
CA GLU A 29 -1.52 10.34 15.26
C GLU A 29 -2.44 11.31 14.51
N VAL A 30 -1.87 12.37 13.92
CA VAL A 30 -2.63 13.32 13.08
C VAL A 30 -3.20 12.59 11.85
N ILE A 31 -2.37 11.83 11.12
CA ILE A 31 -2.83 11.10 9.93
C ILE A 31 -3.87 10.03 10.28
N GLU A 32 -3.70 9.32 11.38
CA GLU A 32 -4.69 8.33 11.87
C GLU A 32 -6.04 8.98 12.20
N LYS A 33 -6.03 10.21 12.75
CA LYS A 33 -7.24 10.99 12.99
C LYS A 33 -7.91 11.44 11.70
N GLU A 34 -7.14 11.87 10.70
CA GLU A 34 -7.67 12.20 9.37
C GLU A 34 -8.34 10.99 8.72
N TYR A 35 -7.65 9.85 8.73
CA TYR A 35 -8.16 8.58 8.26
C TYR A 35 -9.48 8.20 8.94
N LEU A 36 -9.57 8.28 10.27
CA LEU A 36 -10.82 8.03 10.99
C LEU A 36 -11.95 8.95 10.57
N ASN A 37 -11.66 10.23 10.44
CA ASN A 37 -12.66 11.22 10.05
C ASN A 37 -13.19 10.90 8.66
N TRP A 38 -12.32 10.53 7.73
CA TRP A 38 -12.71 10.08 6.40
C TRP A 38 -13.61 8.84 6.46
N VAL A 39 -13.22 7.79 7.20
CA VAL A 39 -14.06 6.58 7.38
C VAL A 39 -15.45 6.93 7.93
N ARG A 40 -15.50 7.77 8.97
CA ARG A 40 -16.77 8.20 9.59
C ARG A 40 -17.62 9.03 8.63
N GLN A 41 -17.00 9.91 7.85
CA GLN A 41 -17.69 10.72 6.86
C GLN A 41 -18.31 9.84 5.79
N MET A 42 -17.55 8.88 5.22
CA MET A 42 -18.09 7.96 4.22
C MET A 42 -19.27 7.16 4.78
N SER A 43 -19.22 6.76 6.05
CA SER A 43 -20.33 6.10 6.74
C SER A 43 -21.52 6.98 7.11
N SER A 44 -21.37 8.31 7.05
CA SER A 44 -22.43 9.23 7.47
C SER A 44 -23.44 9.53 6.37
N PHE A 45 -23.11 9.20 5.11
CA PHE A 45 -24.00 9.41 4.00
C PHE A 45 -25.22 8.51 4.08
N LYS A 46 -26.41 9.04 3.73
CA LYS A 46 -27.67 8.30 3.78
C LYS A 46 -27.68 7.05 2.90
N HIS A 47 -26.92 7.05 1.80
CA HIS A 47 -26.79 5.92 0.89
C HIS A 47 -25.77 4.88 1.38
N SER A 48 -24.97 5.20 2.40
CA SER A 48 -23.80 4.42 2.81
C SER A 48 -24.12 2.96 3.11
N LEU A 49 -23.49 2.05 2.37
CA LEU A 49 -23.51 0.62 2.66
C LEU A 49 -22.52 0.24 3.77
N PHE A 50 -21.63 1.17 4.15
CA PHE A 50 -20.59 0.95 5.16
C PHE A 50 -20.99 1.40 6.56
N GLY A 51 -20.84 0.53 7.55
CA GLY A 51 -21.02 0.88 8.96
C GLY A 51 -19.94 1.83 9.50
N LYS A 52 -20.24 2.58 10.58
CA LYS A 52 -19.43 3.70 11.13
C LYS A 52 -17.94 3.41 11.42
N GLY A 53 -17.51 2.14 11.49
CA GLY A 53 -16.15 1.73 11.78
C GLY A 53 -15.72 2.02 13.23
N LYS A 54 -15.16 1.03 13.94
CA LYS A 54 -14.68 1.21 15.34
C LYS A 54 -13.19 0.94 15.45
N ASN A 55 -12.37 1.79 14.85
CA ASN A 55 -10.92 1.63 14.85
C ASN A 55 -10.31 1.83 16.25
N LYS A 56 -9.34 0.98 16.60
CA LYS A 56 -8.57 1.05 17.86
C LYS A 56 -7.13 1.43 17.54
N PHE A 57 -6.59 2.54 18.03
CA PHE A 57 -5.20 2.96 17.69
C PHE A 57 -4.18 2.57 18.74
N LYS A 58 -4.55 2.62 20.02
CA LYS A 58 -3.66 2.25 21.11
C LYS A 58 -3.40 0.74 21.09
N PRO A 59 -2.15 0.29 20.92
CA PRO A 59 -1.84 -1.14 20.94
C PRO A 59 -1.99 -1.73 22.33
N CYS A 60 -2.54 -2.95 22.41
CA CYS A 60 -2.56 -3.80 23.60
C CYS A 60 -1.37 -4.75 23.64
N LEU A 61 -0.79 -5.05 22.47
CA LEU A 61 0.27 -6.03 22.29
C LEU A 61 1.25 -5.51 21.24
N ILE A 62 2.53 -5.73 21.48
CA ILE A 62 3.60 -5.40 20.55
C ILE A 62 4.36 -6.69 20.21
N LYS A 63 4.64 -6.91 18.92
CA LYS A 63 5.49 -8.00 18.42
C LYS A 63 6.66 -7.41 17.64
N ARG A 64 7.85 -7.99 17.80
CA ARG A 64 9.07 -7.54 17.10
C ARG A 64 9.55 -8.57 16.10
N VAL A 65 9.71 -8.15 14.85
CA VAL A 65 10.25 -8.96 13.76
C VAL A 65 11.60 -8.38 13.33
N ASN A 66 12.65 -9.19 13.33
CA ASN A 66 13.98 -8.79 12.87
C ASN A 66 14.72 -9.97 12.26
N LYS A 67 15.42 -9.77 11.14
CA LYS A 67 16.25 -10.82 10.53
C LYS A 67 17.38 -11.31 11.45
N LYS A 68 17.84 -10.46 12.38
CA LYS A 68 18.82 -10.82 13.40
C LYS A 68 18.08 -11.45 14.60
N PRO A 69 18.28 -12.75 14.91
CA PRO A 69 17.52 -13.44 15.95
C PRO A 69 17.61 -12.80 17.34
N LYS A 70 18.73 -12.13 17.67
CA LYS A 70 18.91 -11.43 18.95
C LYS A 70 18.20 -10.07 19.04
N ALA A 71 17.61 -9.58 17.94
CA ALA A 71 17.03 -8.24 17.82
C ALA A 71 15.51 -8.24 17.57
N GLY A 72 14.86 -9.41 17.63
CA GLY A 72 13.41 -9.56 17.45
C GLY A 72 12.92 -10.89 18.01
N GLU A 73 11.62 -10.97 18.30
CA GLU A 73 10.96 -12.22 18.71
C GLU A 73 10.82 -13.21 17.54
N PHE A 74 10.70 -12.68 16.32
CA PHE A 74 10.52 -13.47 15.10
C PHE A 74 11.48 -13.02 14.00
N ALA A 75 11.89 -13.95 13.15
CA ALA A 75 12.65 -13.67 11.93
C ALA A 75 11.77 -13.55 10.66
N SER A 76 10.48 -13.86 10.77
CA SER A 76 9.48 -13.81 9.68
C SER A 76 8.23 -13.08 10.14
N VAL A 77 7.63 -12.32 9.22
CA VAL A 77 6.39 -11.58 9.44
C VAL A 77 5.22 -12.55 9.59
N GLN A 78 5.11 -13.57 8.72
CA GLN A 78 4.05 -14.57 8.82
C GLN A 78 4.11 -15.32 10.15
N LYS A 79 5.31 -15.66 10.66
CA LYS A 79 5.44 -16.33 11.97
C LYS A 79 4.94 -15.45 13.12
N ALA A 80 5.20 -14.14 13.06
CA ALA A 80 4.68 -13.22 14.07
C ALA A 80 3.15 -13.14 14.02
N ILE A 81 2.55 -13.08 12.84
CA ILE A 81 1.10 -13.13 12.63
C ILE A 81 0.51 -14.43 13.17
N ASN A 82 1.11 -15.58 12.84
CA ASN A 82 0.66 -16.90 13.29
C ASN A 82 0.75 -17.09 14.81
N SER A 83 1.54 -16.26 15.52
CA SER A 83 1.63 -16.30 16.99
C SER A 83 0.47 -15.61 17.70
N LEU A 84 -0.39 -14.89 16.97
CA LEU A 84 -1.51 -14.14 17.52
C LEU A 84 -2.75 -15.02 17.67
N PRO A 85 -3.66 -14.71 18.61
CA PRO A 85 -4.95 -15.38 18.70
C PRO A 85 -5.73 -15.27 17.39
N VAL A 86 -6.44 -16.35 17.02
CA VAL A 86 -7.26 -16.42 15.80
C VAL A 86 -8.28 -15.30 15.74
N VAL A 87 -8.92 -15.00 16.88
CA VAL A 87 -9.84 -13.88 17.06
C VAL A 87 -9.13 -12.78 17.81
N ASN A 88 -8.85 -11.66 17.14
CA ASN A 88 -8.15 -10.54 17.75
C ASN A 88 -9.08 -9.37 18.01
N ASN A 89 -9.21 -8.99 19.28
CA ASN A 89 -10.12 -7.93 19.73
C ASN A 89 -9.40 -6.64 20.11
N CYS A 90 -8.08 -6.56 20.03
CA CYS A 90 -7.34 -5.35 20.38
C CYS A 90 -6.21 -5.07 19.39
N ARG A 91 -5.72 -3.83 19.34
CA ARG A 91 -4.71 -3.44 18.37
C ARG A 91 -3.38 -4.12 18.67
N VAL A 92 -2.87 -4.90 17.70
CA VAL A 92 -1.52 -5.49 17.79
C VAL A 92 -0.59 -4.70 16.88
N LEU A 93 0.51 -4.19 17.46
CA LEU A 93 1.56 -3.51 16.71
C LEU A 93 2.71 -4.48 16.43
N ILE A 94 2.93 -4.79 15.16
CA ILE A 94 4.06 -5.60 14.71
C ILE A 94 5.13 -4.65 14.16
N ILE A 95 6.22 -4.49 14.91
CA ILE A 95 7.38 -3.67 14.53
C ILE A 95 8.35 -4.53 13.74
N ILE A 96 8.65 -4.12 12.51
CA ILE A 96 9.49 -4.87 11.57
C ILE A 96 10.78 -4.09 11.35
N GLY A 97 11.91 -4.70 11.70
CA GLY A 97 13.25 -4.13 11.52
C GLY A 97 13.62 -3.90 10.06
N ALA A 98 14.75 -3.22 9.84
CA ALA A 98 15.30 -3.06 8.50
C ALA A 98 15.73 -4.41 7.91
N GLY A 99 15.45 -4.61 6.63
CA GLY A 99 15.80 -5.80 5.87
C GLY A 99 14.79 -6.12 4.78
N THR A 100 15.22 -6.99 3.85
CA THR A 100 14.34 -7.62 2.87
C THR A 100 13.88 -8.99 3.39
N TYR A 101 12.58 -9.12 3.53
CA TYR A 101 11.85 -10.30 3.98
C TYR A 101 11.23 -10.96 2.74
N ARG A 102 11.87 -12.03 2.25
CA ARG A 102 11.36 -12.78 1.10
C ARG A 102 10.41 -13.86 1.59
N GLU A 103 9.15 -13.50 1.72
CA GLU A 103 8.06 -14.36 2.20
C GLU A 103 6.72 -13.88 1.64
N LYS A 104 5.78 -14.82 1.47
CA LYS A 104 4.37 -14.46 1.31
C LYS A 104 3.76 -14.27 2.68
N VAL A 105 2.90 -13.26 2.79
CA VAL A 105 2.18 -12.98 4.04
C VAL A 105 0.69 -12.90 3.79
N GLU A 106 -0.09 -13.57 4.61
CA GLU A 106 -1.55 -13.50 4.63
C GLU A 106 -2.06 -13.25 6.06
N ILE A 107 -2.93 -12.26 6.19
CA ILE A 107 -3.67 -11.98 7.43
C ILE A 107 -5.11 -12.46 7.24
N PRO A 108 -5.58 -13.45 8.03
CA PRO A 108 -6.91 -14.02 7.88
C PRO A 108 -8.01 -13.05 8.34
N PRO A 109 -9.26 -13.20 7.88
CA PRO A 109 -10.35 -12.28 8.20
C PRO A 109 -10.69 -12.12 9.68
N THR A 110 -10.39 -13.15 10.49
CA THR A 110 -10.69 -13.18 11.93
C THR A 110 -9.75 -12.32 12.78
N MET A 111 -8.64 -11.87 12.20
CA MET A 111 -7.53 -11.24 12.94
C MET A 111 -7.52 -9.71 12.78
N ALA A 112 -8.59 -9.04 13.21
CA ALA A 112 -8.78 -7.58 13.10
C ALA A 112 -7.69 -6.75 13.81
N TYR A 113 -7.59 -5.45 13.51
CA TYR A 113 -6.75 -4.48 14.25
C TYR A 113 -5.24 -4.79 14.27
N ILE A 114 -4.67 -5.19 13.14
CA ILE A 114 -3.21 -5.34 13.00
C ILE A 114 -2.61 -4.03 12.50
N THR A 115 -1.54 -3.57 13.14
CA THR A 115 -0.67 -2.52 12.60
C THR A 115 0.70 -3.09 12.30
N LEU A 116 1.18 -2.93 11.06
CA LEU A 116 2.57 -3.13 10.70
C LEU A 116 3.31 -1.80 10.71
N GLN A 117 4.50 -1.76 11.32
CA GLN A 117 5.37 -0.59 11.30
C GLN A 117 6.79 -1.00 10.93
N GLY A 118 7.23 -0.59 9.74
CA GLY A 118 8.61 -0.79 9.29
C GLY A 118 9.58 0.24 9.87
N ALA A 119 10.87 0.00 9.67
CA ALA A 119 11.95 0.93 10.06
C ALA A 119 12.11 2.11 9.07
N GLY A 120 11.20 2.25 8.10
CA GLY A 120 11.30 3.15 6.96
C GLY A 120 11.00 2.39 5.67
N ALA A 121 10.22 2.98 4.75
CA ALA A 121 9.80 2.24 3.57
C ALA A 121 10.97 1.88 2.64
N GLY A 122 12.03 2.68 2.59
CA GLY A 122 13.28 2.32 1.90
C GLY A 122 14.17 1.30 2.65
N LYS A 123 13.80 0.89 3.86
CA LYS A 123 14.62 0.04 4.75
C LYS A 123 13.98 -1.31 5.07
N THR A 124 12.66 -1.39 5.09
CA THR A 124 11.90 -2.61 5.39
C THR A 124 11.06 -3.00 4.16
N ILE A 125 11.37 -4.14 3.56
CA ILE A 125 10.76 -4.61 2.31
C ILE A 125 10.25 -6.04 2.52
N ILE A 126 8.97 -6.29 2.22
CA ILE A 126 8.41 -7.64 2.08
C ILE A 126 8.28 -7.91 0.58
N GLU A 127 8.90 -8.99 0.10
CA GLU A 127 8.91 -9.31 -1.33
C GLU A 127 8.62 -10.77 -1.66
N TRP A 128 8.00 -10.97 -2.83
CA TRP A 128 7.85 -12.28 -3.48
C TRP A 128 7.81 -12.10 -5.01
N ASP A 129 7.58 -13.17 -5.77
CA ASP A 129 7.68 -13.19 -7.25
C ASP A 129 6.63 -14.07 -7.94
N ASP A 130 5.47 -14.28 -7.30
CA ASP A 130 4.40 -15.06 -7.92
C ASP A 130 3.71 -14.26 -9.03
N THR A 131 3.47 -14.93 -10.16
CA THR A 131 2.57 -14.49 -11.23
C THR A 131 1.26 -15.29 -11.17
N ALA A 132 0.21 -14.78 -11.83
CA ALA A 132 -1.10 -15.43 -11.87
C ALA A 132 -1.08 -16.83 -12.50
N ASP A 133 -0.19 -17.08 -13.46
CA ASP A 133 0.01 -18.39 -14.12
C ASP A 133 0.94 -19.35 -13.36
N LYS A 134 1.41 -18.98 -12.17
CA LYS A 134 2.17 -19.90 -11.35
C LYS A 134 1.25 -20.98 -10.79
N MET A 135 1.73 -22.23 -10.82
CA MET A 135 1.02 -23.34 -10.20
C MET A 135 1.07 -23.22 -8.67
N GLY A 136 -0.11 -23.18 -8.03
CA GLY A 136 -0.27 -23.19 -6.59
C GLY A 136 -0.14 -24.59 -5.99
N GLN A 137 -0.12 -24.67 -4.65
CA GLN A 137 0.00 -25.94 -3.93
C GLN A 137 -1.20 -26.88 -4.12
N SER A 138 -2.37 -26.32 -4.48
CA SER A 138 -3.58 -27.08 -4.79
C SER A 138 -3.60 -27.70 -6.19
N GLY A 139 -2.56 -27.51 -7.00
CA GLY A 139 -2.53 -27.97 -8.40
C GLY A 139 -3.33 -27.10 -9.36
N HIS A 140 -3.79 -25.92 -8.92
CA HIS A 140 -4.42 -24.90 -9.76
C HIS A 140 -3.53 -23.67 -9.91
N LEU A 141 -3.68 -22.95 -11.02
CA LEU A 141 -3.03 -21.64 -11.19
C LEU A 141 -3.47 -20.70 -10.07
N LEU A 142 -2.53 -19.91 -9.54
CA LEU A 142 -2.80 -18.97 -8.45
C LEU A 142 -3.85 -17.92 -8.84
N GLY A 143 -3.89 -17.54 -10.11
CA GLY A 143 -4.62 -16.39 -10.59
C GLY A 143 -4.08 -15.08 -10.01
N THR A 144 -4.62 -13.95 -10.47
CA THR A 144 -4.23 -12.63 -9.96
C THR A 144 -4.41 -12.55 -8.43
N TYR A 145 -5.51 -13.09 -7.90
CA TYR A 145 -5.82 -13.09 -6.47
C TYR A 145 -4.75 -13.79 -5.63
N GLY A 146 -4.29 -14.97 -6.07
CA GLY A 146 -3.29 -15.79 -5.36
C GLY A 146 -1.85 -15.32 -5.58
N SER A 147 -1.58 -14.47 -6.58
CA SER A 147 -0.24 -13.94 -6.85
C SER A 147 0.28 -12.94 -5.81
N ALA A 148 -0.60 -12.45 -4.92
CA ALA A 148 -0.26 -11.42 -3.94
C ALA A 148 0.93 -11.82 -3.04
N THR A 149 1.94 -10.95 -2.98
CA THR A 149 3.04 -11.06 -2.01
C THR A 149 2.50 -10.86 -0.58
N PHE A 150 1.64 -9.85 -0.40
CA PHE A 150 1.01 -9.56 0.88
C PHE A 150 -0.51 -9.50 0.71
N ALA A 151 -1.26 -10.34 1.43
CA ALA A 151 -2.70 -10.44 1.38
C ALA A 151 -3.34 -10.04 2.72
N ILE A 152 -4.21 -9.04 2.69
CA ILE A 152 -4.97 -8.57 3.85
C ILE A 152 -6.42 -8.95 3.64
N ASN A 153 -6.94 -9.84 4.48
CA ASN A 153 -8.38 -10.13 4.53
C ASN A 153 -9.02 -9.63 5.83
N SER A 154 -8.26 -8.92 6.66
CA SER A 154 -8.61 -8.50 8.01
C SER A 154 -8.97 -7.02 8.11
N PRO A 155 -10.08 -6.64 8.78
CA PRO A 155 -10.49 -5.26 8.91
C PRO A 155 -9.63 -4.48 9.89
N TYR A 156 -9.67 -3.14 9.77
CA TYR A 156 -8.95 -2.21 10.64
C TYR A 156 -7.41 -2.30 10.53
N PHE A 157 -6.90 -2.83 9.42
CA PHE A 157 -5.47 -2.98 9.17
C PHE A 157 -4.79 -1.62 8.96
N ILE A 158 -3.58 -1.45 9.49
CA ILE A 158 -2.76 -0.26 9.24
C ILE A 158 -1.33 -0.70 8.87
N ALA A 159 -0.74 -0.13 7.83
CA ALA A 159 0.68 -0.26 7.56
C ALA A 159 1.36 1.11 7.54
N LYS A 160 2.55 1.19 8.14
CA LYS A 160 3.36 2.40 8.23
C LYS A 160 4.78 2.13 7.77
N ASN A 161 5.30 2.99 6.90
CA ASN A 161 6.72 3.04 6.54
C ASN A 161 7.33 1.68 6.15
N ILE A 162 6.65 0.95 5.27
CA ILE A 162 7.06 -0.37 4.78
C ILE A 162 6.83 -0.48 3.27
N THR A 163 7.67 -1.27 2.59
CA THR A 163 7.50 -1.58 1.16
C THR A 163 6.94 -2.98 0.98
N PHE A 164 5.93 -3.10 0.12
CA PHE A 164 5.43 -4.36 -0.41
C PHE A 164 5.82 -4.47 -1.88
N LYS A 165 6.45 -5.57 -2.27
CA LYS A 165 7.02 -5.72 -3.61
C LYS A 165 6.70 -7.07 -4.23
N ASN A 166 6.17 -7.07 -5.44
CA ASN A 166 6.26 -8.25 -6.31
C ASN A 166 7.40 -8.00 -7.31
N LYS A 167 8.38 -8.90 -7.35
CA LYS A 167 9.57 -8.78 -8.21
C LYS A 167 9.51 -9.62 -9.49
N ALA A 168 8.34 -10.18 -9.81
CA ALA A 168 8.14 -10.83 -11.10
C ALA A 168 8.54 -9.86 -12.24
N PRO A 169 9.19 -10.35 -13.30
CA PRO A 169 9.61 -9.50 -14.41
C PRO A 169 8.40 -8.90 -15.12
N SER A 170 8.55 -7.69 -15.65
CA SER A 170 7.54 -7.09 -16.52
C SER A 170 7.26 -8.02 -17.70
N PRO A 171 5.99 -8.37 -17.97
CA PRO A 171 5.68 -9.27 -19.06
C PRO A 171 5.88 -8.61 -20.43
N PRO A 172 6.18 -9.40 -21.48
CA PRO A 172 6.01 -8.96 -22.85
C PRO A 172 4.57 -8.51 -23.12
N SER A 173 4.38 -7.56 -24.03
CA SER A 173 3.05 -7.11 -24.45
C SER A 173 2.21 -8.30 -24.96
N GLY A 174 0.99 -8.43 -24.44
CA GLY A 174 0.06 -9.51 -24.82
C GLY A 174 0.26 -10.84 -24.09
N ALA A 175 1.25 -10.96 -23.20
CA ALA A 175 1.42 -12.18 -22.41
C ALA A 175 0.22 -12.42 -21.48
N LEU A 176 -0.26 -13.67 -21.45
CA LEU A 176 -1.38 -14.08 -20.61
C LEU A 176 -0.89 -14.57 -19.24
N GLY A 177 -1.66 -14.29 -18.19
CA GLY A 177 -1.41 -14.83 -16.85
C GLY A 177 -0.20 -14.24 -16.10
N LYS A 178 0.34 -13.11 -16.55
CA LYS A 178 1.54 -12.48 -15.97
C LYS A 178 1.26 -11.39 -14.94
N GLN A 179 0.00 -11.22 -14.53
CA GLN A 179 -0.38 -10.36 -13.42
C GLN A 179 0.41 -10.75 -12.16
N ALA A 180 0.91 -9.77 -11.40
CA ALA A 180 1.83 -10.02 -10.30
C ALA A 180 1.61 -9.03 -9.15
N VAL A 181 0.74 -9.40 -8.21
CA VAL A 181 0.28 -8.50 -7.15
C VAL A 181 1.34 -8.34 -6.05
N ALA A 182 1.69 -7.10 -5.72
CA ALA A 182 2.54 -6.76 -4.58
C ALA A 182 1.74 -6.76 -3.27
N LEU A 183 0.53 -6.19 -3.30
CA LEU A 183 -0.34 -6.21 -2.14
C LEU A 183 -1.82 -6.26 -2.55
N ARG A 184 -2.60 -7.10 -1.85
CA ARG A 184 -4.05 -7.22 -1.99
C ARG A 184 -4.78 -6.85 -0.71
N ILE A 185 -5.87 -6.09 -0.82
CA ILE A 185 -6.70 -5.67 0.32
C ILE A 185 -8.15 -6.09 0.08
N SER A 186 -8.58 -7.12 0.80
CA SER A 186 -9.95 -7.65 0.81
C SER A 186 -10.59 -7.43 2.19
N ALA A 187 -10.61 -6.20 2.68
CA ALA A 187 -11.11 -5.92 4.03
C ALA A 187 -11.51 -4.46 4.23
N ASP A 188 -12.56 -4.20 5.00
CA ASP A 188 -12.99 -2.83 5.26
C ASP A 188 -12.05 -2.10 6.23
N THR A 189 -11.95 -0.78 6.08
CA THR A 189 -11.19 0.14 6.93
C THR A 189 -9.69 -0.20 7.03
N ALA A 190 -8.98 -0.18 5.91
CA ALA A 190 -7.51 -0.28 5.91
C ALA A 190 -6.85 1.10 5.73
N ALA A 191 -5.64 1.29 6.28
CA ALA A 191 -4.84 2.49 6.04
C ALA A 191 -3.36 2.18 5.76
N PHE A 192 -2.75 2.97 4.89
CA PHE A 192 -1.34 2.87 4.50
C PHE A 192 -0.71 4.25 4.55
N ILE A 193 0.37 4.41 5.33
CA ILE A 193 0.97 5.71 5.61
C ILE A 193 2.47 5.63 5.34
N GLY A 194 2.97 6.42 4.38
CA GLY A 194 4.39 6.41 4.02
C GLY A 194 4.86 5.08 3.43
N CYS A 195 3.94 4.27 2.87
CA CYS A 195 4.24 2.94 2.34
C CYS A 195 4.68 3.00 0.87
N LYS A 196 5.35 1.94 0.40
CA LYS A 196 5.59 1.74 -1.03
C LYS A 196 4.98 0.43 -1.54
N PHE A 197 4.49 0.47 -2.78
CA PHE A 197 3.96 -0.67 -3.51
C PHE A 197 4.69 -0.74 -4.84
N ILE A 198 5.41 -1.83 -5.08
CA ILE A 198 6.31 -1.95 -6.23
C ILE A 198 5.98 -3.23 -6.99
N GLY A 199 5.70 -3.11 -8.28
CA GLY A 199 5.42 -4.23 -9.17
C GLY A 199 5.40 -3.78 -10.62
N ALA A 200 4.83 -4.63 -11.49
CA ALA A 200 4.65 -4.33 -12.90
C ALA A 200 3.14 -4.27 -13.23
N GLN A 201 2.58 -5.35 -13.77
CA GLN A 201 1.15 -5.45 -14.00
C GLN A 201 0.42 -5.85 -12.71
N ASP A 202 -0.70 -5.19 -12.42
CA ASP A 202 -1.58 -5.49 -11.28
C ASP A 202 -0.89 -5.32 -9.90
N THR A 203 -0.06 -4.28 -9.72
CA THR A 203 0.75 -4.08 -8.50
C THR A 203 -0.09 -4.01 -7.21
N LEU A 204 -1.10 -3.14 -7.14
CA LEU A 204 -1.93 -2.92 -5.96
C LEU A 204 -3.36 -3.36 -6.25
N TYR A 205 -3.74 -4.50 -5.67
CA TYR A 205 -5.10 -5.02 -5.76
C TYR A 205 -5.95 -4.45 -4.62
N ASP A 206 -6.48 -3.26 -4.85
CA ASP A 206 -7.44 -2.55 -4.03
C ASP A 206 -8.85 -3.18 -4.20
N HIS A 207 -8.98 -4.41 -3.67
CA HIS A 207 -10.02 -5.34 -4.07
C HIS A 207 -11.41 -4.95 -3.55
N ILE A 208 -11.62 -4.88 -2.23
CA ILE A 208 -12.91 -4.54 -1.63
C ILE A 208 -12.75 -3.97 -0.22
N GLY A 209 -13.53 -2.94 0.10
CA GLY A 209 -13.51 -2.24 1.39
C GLY A 209 -13.20 -0.75 1.25
N ARG A 210 -13.14 -0.04 2.38
CA ARG A 210 -12.68 1.36 2.43
C ARG A 210 -11.21 1.44 2.77
N HIS A 211 -10.40 2.03 1.89
CA HIS A 211 -8.96 2.12 2.08
C HIS A 211 -8.44 3.56 1.97
N TYR A 212 -7.52 3.90 2.86
CA TYR A 212 -6.92 5.22 2.94
C TYR A 212 -5.40 5.13 2.72
N PHE A 213 -4.90 5.80 1.71
CA PHE A 213 -3.47 5.85 1.39
C PHE A 213 -2.98 7.28 1.53
N LYS A 214 -1.93 7.47 2.32
CA LYS A 214 -1.35 8.79 2.60
C LYS A 214 0.16 8.76 2.48
N ASP A 215 0.72 9.70 1.73
CA ASP A 215 2.16 9.84 1.50
C ASP A 215 2.79 8.55 0.94
N CYS A 216 2.03 7.80 0.14
CA CYS A 216 2.47 6.51 -0.42
C CYS A 216 3.13 6.68 -1.79
N TYR A 217 4.02 5.75 -2.13
CA TYR A 217 4.57 5.59 -3.47
C TYR A 217 4.05 4.31 -4.10
N ILE A 218 3.49 4.39 -5.30
CA ILE A 218 2.91 3.24 -6.01
C ILE A 218 3.49 3.18 -7.41
N GLU A 219 4.13 2.06 -7.75
CA GLU A 219 4.83 1.85 -9.01
C GLU A 219 4.27 0.65 -9.79
N GLY A 220 4.08 0.83 -11.10
CA GLY A 220 3.70 -0.27 -11.98
C GLY A 220 3.56 0.12 -13.44
N SER A 221 2.95 -0.74 -14.25
CA SER A 221 2.83 -0.56 -15.70
C SER A 221 1.38 -0.61 -16.16
N VAL A 222 0.78 -1.80 -16.18
CA VAL A 222 -0.60 -2.03 -16.62
C VAL A 222 -1.48 -2.27 -15.42
N ASP A 223 -2.60 -1.56 -15.35
CA ASP A 223 -3.65 -1.67 -14.34
C ASP A 223 -3.10 -1.71 -12.91
N PHE A 224 -2.06 -0.92 -12.63
CA PHE A 224 -1.26 -1.15 -11.43
C PHE A 224 -1.93 -0.70 -10.12
N ILE A 225 -3.07 -0.01 -10.22
CA ILE A 225 -4.05 0.18 -9.13
C ILE A 225 -5.42 -0.29 -9.63
N PHE A 226 -5.90 -1.41 -9.10
CA PHE A 226 -7.12 -2.05 -9.65
C PHE A 226 -7.97 -2.70 -8.56
N GLY A 227 -9.25 -2.93 -8.89
CA GLY A 227 -10.23 -3.54 -7.98
C GLY A 227 -11.47 -2.67 -7.77
N ASN A 228 -12.23 -2.96 -6.71
CA ASN A 228 -13.52 -2.33 -6.41
C ASN A 228 -13.56 -1.68 -5.01
N GLY A 229 -12.41 -1.21 -4.50
CA GLY A 229 -12.38 -0.44 -3.25
C GLY A 229 -13.12 0.90 -3.33
N LEU A 230 -13.54 1.41 -2.17
CA LEU A 230 -13.86 2.83 -1.95
C LEU A 230 -12.62 3.48 -1.32
N SER A 231 -11.80 4.11 -2.15
CA SER A 231 -10.44 4.44 -1.72
C SER A 231 -10.07 5.90 -1.94
N LEU A 232 -9.39 6.45 -0.94
CA LEU A 232 -8.79 7.77 -0.99
C LEU A 232 -7.27 7.65 -0.97
N TYR A 233 -6.65 8.08 -2.07
CA TYR A 233 -5.23 8.24 -2.22
C TYR A 233 -4.91 9.73 -2.09
N ARG A 234 -4.20 10.11 -1.04
CA ARG A 234 -3.92 11.51 -0.74
C ARG A 234 -2.42 11.74 -0.61
N ASP A 235 -1.91 12.77 -1.29
CA ASP A 235 -0.49 13.13 -1.27
C ASP A 235 0.42 11.97 -1.73
N CYS A 236 -0.09 11.11 -2.63
CA CYS A 236 0.63 9.94 -3.13
C CYS A 236 1.43 10.26 -4.40
N HIS A 237 2.53 9.54 -4.59
CA HIS A 237 3.30 9.53 -5.83
C HIS A 237 3.02 8.25 -6.61
N LEU A 238 2.41 8.41 -7.78
CA LEU A 238 2.03 7.34 -8.71
C LEU A 238 3.04 7.33 -9.87
N HIS A 239 3.80 6.25 -10.01
CA HIS A 239 4.94 6.18 -10.94
C HIS A 239 4.80 5.04 -11.94
N ALA A 240 4.60 5.38 -13.20
CA ALA A 240 4.51 4.40 -14.28
C ALA A 240 5.91 3.98 -14.77
N VAL A 241 6.14 2.67 -14.88
CA VAL A 241 7.36 2.09 -15.44
C VAL A 241 6.97 1.18 -16.60
N THR A 242 6.86 1.78 -17.79
CA THR A 242 6.57 1.07 -19.04
C THR A 242 7.37 1.66 -20.19
N ASN A 243 7.70 0.82 -21.18
CA ASN A 243 8.35 1.22 -22.44
C ASN A 243 7.34 1.35 -23.59
N GLY A 244 6.06 1.05 -23.34
CA GLY A 244 4.99 1.12 -24.33
C GLY A 244 3.78 1.81 -23.72
N TYR A 245 2.64 1.13 -23.75
CA TYR A 245 1.42 1.59 -23.09
C TYR A 245 1.29 1.00 -21.68
N GLY A 246 0.73 1.80 -20.78
CA GLY A 246 0.34 1.40 -19.44
C GLY A 246 -1.03 1.95 -19.09
N ALA A 247 -1.54 1.55 -17.94
CA ALA A 247 -2.74 2.11 -17.36
C ALA A 247 -2.54 2.25 -15.85
N LEU A 248 -2.79 3.46 -15.33
CA LEU A 248 -2.68 3.75 -13.91
C LEU A 248 -3.76 3.02 -13.11
N THR A 249 -5.01 3.04 -13.60
CA THR A 249 -6.13 2.42 -12.89
C THR A 249 -6.92 1.42 -13.73
N ALA A 250 -7.49 0.41 -13.07
CA ALA A 250 -8.54 -0.44 -13.61
C ALA A 250 -9.63 -0.68 -12.55
N GLN A 251 -10.54 0.29 -12.41
CA GLN A 251 -11.56 0.26 -11.36
C GLN A 251 -12.78 -0.57 -11.81
N LYS A 252 -13.29 -1.41 -10.89
CA LYS A 252 -14.25 -2.48 -11.17
C LYS A 252 -15.63 -2.29 -10.54
N ARG A 253 -16.13 -1.07 -10.49
CA ARG A 253 -17.50 -0.82 -10.07
C ARG A 253 -18.47 -1.35 -11.13
N GLU A 254 -19.45 -2.14 -10.70
CA GLU A 254 -20.37 -2.85 -11.62
C GLU A 254 -21.80 -2.33 -11.61
N SER A 255 -22.16 -1.41 -10.70
CA SER A 255 -23.48 -0.80 -10.70
C SER A 255 -23.51 0.59 -10.07
N LEU A 256 -24.57 1.36 -10.36
CA LEU A 256 -24.84 2.64 -9.71
C LEU A 256 -25.11 2.51 -8.20
N LEU A 257 -25.53 1.33 -7.74
CA LEU A 257 -25.82 1.05 -6.33
C LEU A 257 -24.54 0.85 -5.49
N GLU A 258 -23.43 0.50 -6.14
CA GLU A 258 -22.14 0.44 -5.47
C GLU A 258 -21.61 1.85 -5.21
N GLU A 259 -21.06 2.07 -4.02
CA GLU A 259 -20.51 3.37 -3.63
C GLU A 259 -19.00 3.45 -3.83
N THR A 260 -18.42 2.47 -4.51
CA THR A 260 -16.98 2.28 -4.69
C THR A 260 -16.39 3.24 -5.72
N GLY A 261 -15.07 3.33 -5.76
CA GLY A 261 -14.34 4.24 -6.64
C GLY A 261 -13.00 4.65 -6.05
N PHE A 262 -12.11 5.14 -6.93
CA PHE A 262 -10.80 5.62 -6.53
C PHE A 262 -10.74 7.14 -6.62
N SER A 263 -10.35 7.80 -5.53
CA SER A 263 -10.14 9.24 -5.48
C SER A 263 -8.67 9.54 -5.23
N PHE A 264 -8.04 10.29 -6.12
CA PHE A 264 -6.65 10.74 -6.01
C PHE A 264 -6.63 12.24 -5.76
N VAL A 265 -6.13 12.66 -4.59
CA VAL A 265 -6.18 14.06 -4.13
C VAL A 265 -4.78 14.55 -3.82
N ASN A 266 -4.37 15.63 -4.47
CA ASN A 266 -3.02 16.21 -4.33
C ASN A 266 -1.90 15.19 -4.62
N CYS A 267 -2.13 14.30 -5.59
CA CYS A 267 -1.16 13.29 -5.98
C CYS A 267 -0.20 13.82 -7.05
N LYS A 268 0.82 13.02 -7.37
CA LYS A 268 1.70 13.24 -8.52
C LYS A 268 1.72 11.99 -9.41
N VAL A 269 1.39 12.13 -10.69
CA VAL A 269 1.55 11.09 -11.71
C VAL A 269 2.78 11.38 -12.56
N THR A 270 3.71 10.43 -12.62
CA THR A 270 4.98 10.53 -13.36
C THR A 270 5.35 9.17 -13.93
N GLY A 271 6.42 9.10 -14.71
CA GLY A 271 6.92 7.80 -15.17
C GLY A 271 7.55 7.85 -16.54
N SER A 272 7.51 6.71 -17.21
CA SER A 272 7.95 6.52 -18.59
C SER A 272 6.83 5.92 -19.46
N GLY A 273 7.00 6.01 -20.78
CA GLY A 273 6.06 5.48 -21.76
C GLY A 273 4.78 6.31 -21.89
N ALA A 274 3.74 5.68 -22.45
CA ALA A 274 2.42 6.27 -22.65
C ALA A 274 1.42 5.69 -21.64
N LEU A 275 0.76 6.54 -20.87
CA LEU A 275 -0.07 6.11 -19.74
C LEU A 275 -1.53 6.57 -19.93
N TYR A 276 -2.46 5.62 -19.86
CA TYR A 276 -3.86 5.94 -19.59
C TYR A 276 -4.06 6.17 -18.09
N LEU A 277 -4.85 7.18 -17.72
CA LEU A 277 -5.28 7.43 -16.33
C LEU A 277 -6.07 6.25 -15.78
N GLY A 278 -6.79 5.56 -16.65
CA GLY A 278 -7.43 4.31 -16.32
C GLY A 278 -8.10 3.64 -17.49
N ARG A 279 -8.51 2.41 -17.23
CA ARG A 279 -9.37 1.64 -18.13
C ARG A 279 -10.57 1.11 -17.35
N ALA A 280 -11.76 1.19 -17.94
CA ALA A 280 -12.99 0.81 -17.25
C ALA A 280 -13.15 -0.71 -17.17
N TRP A 281 -12.55 -1.35 -16.17
CA TRP A 281 -12.68 -2.81 -15.97
C TRP A 281 -14.14 -3.19 -15.68
N GLY A 282 -14.78 -2.48 -14.75
CA GLY A 282 -16.21 -2.60 -14.46
C GLY A 282 -17.05 -1.64 -15.30
N THR A 283 -18.31 -1.99 -15.51
CA THR A 283 -19.24 -1.23 -16.39
C THR A 283 -19.64 0.16 -15.83
N PHE A 284 -19.46 0.38 -14.54
CA PHE A 284 -19.72 1.67 -13.86
C PHE A 284 -18.45 2.22 -13.20
N SER A 285 -17.30 1.93 -13.82
CA SER A 285 -15.97 2.33 -13.33
C SER A 285 -15.94 3.80 -12.89
N ARG A 286 -15.38 4.06 -11.71
CA ARG A 286 -15.34 5.42 -11.15
C ARG A 286 -13.97 5.76 -10.58
N VAL A 287 -13.32 6.74 -11.20
CA VAL A 287 -12.02 7.25 -10.81
C VAL A 287 -12.01 8.78 -10.90
N VAL A 288 -11.49 9.46 -9.88
CA VAL A 288 -11.45 10.92 -9.80
C VAL A 288 -10.03 11.37 -9.45
N PHE A 289 -9.50 12.33 -10.18
CA PHE A 289 -8.26 13.03 -9.88
C PHE A 289 -8.55 14.48 -9.51
N VAL A 290 -8.06 14.95 -8.37
CA VAL A 290 -8.27 16.31 -7.86
C VAL A 290 -6.94 16.90 -7.42
N TYR A 291 -6.63 18.12 -7.85
CA TYR A 291 -5.36 18.81 -7.55
C TYR A 291 -4.11 17.97 -7.83
N THR A 292 -4.18 17.06 -8.80
CA THR A 292 -3.12 16.09 -9.07
C THR A 292 -2.24 16.59 -10.21
N TYR A 293 -0.94 16.65 -9.98
CA TYR A 293 0.03 16.91 -11.05
C TYR A 293 0.11 15.68 -11.96
N MET A 294 0.10 15.90 -13.27
CA MET A 294 0.25 14.84 -14.27
C MET A 294 1.37 15.20 -15.23
N ASP A 295 2.37 14.32 -15.34
CA ASP A 295 3.48 14.48 -16.28
C ASP A 295 3.03 14.22 -17.73
N LYS A 296 3.85 14.60 -18.72
CA LYS A 296 3.56 14.50 -20.15
C LYS A 296 3.44 13.07 -20.71
N ILE A 297 3.52 12.06 -19.85
CA ILE A 297 3.33 10.66 -20.19
C ILE A 297 1.85 10.29 -20.36
N ILE A 298 0.93 11.13 -19.86
CA ILE A 298 -0.51 10.87 -20.02
C ILE A 298 -0.89 10.98 -21.49
N THR A 299 -1.56 9.95 -22.01
CA THR A 299 -2.04 9.96 -23.38
C THR A 299 -3.04 11.11 -23.61
N PRO A 300 -3.11 11.73 -24.80
CA PRO A 300 -4.09 12.79 -25.08
C PRO A 300 -5.54 12.39 -24.86
N ARG A 301 -5.86 11.10 -25.02
CA ARG A 301 -7.21 10.56 -24.75
C ARG A 301 -7.53 10.49 -23.24
N GLY A 302 -6.51 10.42 -22.38
CA GLY A 302 -6.66 10.27 -20.94
C GLY A 302 -7.09 8.86 -20.53
N TRP A 303 -8.19 8.35 -21.08
CA TRP A 303 -8.85 7.11 -20.66
C TRP A 303 -8.97 6.10 -21.82
N TYR A 304 -9.16 4.83 -21.45
CA TYR A 304 -9.44 3.74 -22.41
C TYR A 304 -10.73 3.00 -22.02
N ASP A 305 -11.63 2.86 -22.97
CA ASP A 305 -12.98 2.26 -22.82
C ASP A 305 -12.98 0.73 -22.74
N TRP A 306 -11.80 0.10 -22.63
CA TRP A 306 -11.65 -1.35 -22.69
C TRP A 306 -12.13 -1.97 -24.03
N GLY A 307 -12.25 -1.17 -25.10
CA GLY A 307 -12.79 -1.59 -26.39
C GLY A 307 -14.33 -1.70 -26.42
N ASP A 308 -15.02 -1.18 -25.40
CA ASP A 308 -16.48 -1.19 -25.29
C ASP A 308 -17.01 0.24 -25.14
N LYS A 309 -17.50 0.80 -26.25
CA LYS A 309 -18.01 2.18 -26.32
C LYS A 309 -19.13 2.47 -25.33
N ASN A 310 -19.87 1.47 -24.86
CA ASN A 310 -20.94 1.67 -23.88
C ASN A 310 -20.40 2.11 -22.51
N ARG A 311 -19.09 1.99 -22.28
CA ARG A 311 -18.40 2.41 -21.05
C ARG A 311 -17.98 3.88 -21.07
N GLU A 312 -18.16 4.59 -22.18
CA GLU A 312 -17.87 6.03 -22.32
C GLU A 312 -19.07 6.92 -21.92
N MET A 313 -20.05 6.36 -21.19
CA MET A 313 -21.41 6.90 -21.12
C MET A 313 -21.53 8.35 -20.59
N TYR A 314 -20.48 8.93 -19.98
CA TYR A 314 -20.46 10.31 -19.47
C TYR A 314 -19.05 10.94 -19.43
N ASP A 315 -18.31 10.93 -20.55
CA ASP A 315 -17.06 11.72 -20.63
C ASP A 315 -17.42 13.22 -20.65
N SER A 316 -17.34 13.87 -19.48
CA SER A 316 -17.52 15.32 -19.35
C SER A 316 -16.15 15.97 -19.44
N ASN A 317 -15.82 16.44 -20.65
CA ASN A 317 -14.70 17.34 -20.90
C ASN A 317 -14.90 18.69 -20.22
#